data_AF-A0A8S0U793-F1
#
_entry.id   AF-A0A8S0U793-F1
#
_cell.length_a   1.000
_cell.length_b   1.000
_cell.length_c   1.000
_cell.angle_alpha   90.00
_cell.angle_beta   90.00
_cell.angle_gamma   90.00
#
_symmetry.space_group_name_H-M   'P 1'
#
loop_
_entity.id
_entity.type
_entity.pdbx_description
1 polymer ?
#
loop_
_entity_poly.entity_id
_entity_poly.type
_entity_poly.pdbx_seq_one_letter_code
_entity_poly.pdbx_strand_id
1 'polypeptide(L)'
;MGRKKPSTHENDDVTTTQGGGGGKLNGKNISDSEGLENFVEILYQETKVAKRLIGDWRERDRFYLFVNSNSIAKSVEDITKEINHAVSCIPLASIDISLGTREDIDQLVNNTRNGKFKASIAEEEILGKIESGIQERNVDRSYANNLLVSIAKAVGVPTD
;
A
#
# COMPACT_ATOMS: atom_id res chain seq x y z
N MET A 1 11.87 32.52 -90.13
CA MET A 1 12.83 32.13 -89.06
C MET A 1 12.02 31.91 -87.77
N GLY A 2 12.23 30.91 -86.91
CA GLY A 2 13.02 29.68 -87.05
C GLY A 2 13.21 28.93 -85.71
N ARG A 3 12.72 27.68 -85.60
CA ARG A 3 13.00 26.64 -84.56
C ARG A 3 12.45 26.98 -83.13
N LYS A 4 12.01 26.04 -82.27
CA LYS A 4 12.01 24.55 -82.23
C LYS A 4 10.81 24.05 -81.34
N LYS A 5 10.39 22.77 -81.50
CA LYS A 5 9.41 21.99 -80.69
C LYS A 5 10.18 20.99 -79.76
N PRO A 6 9.56 20.11 -78.93
CA PRO A 6 8.39 20.19 -78.00
C PRO A 6 8.58 19.42 -76.65
N SER A 7 7.46 19.18 -75.89
CA SER A 7 7.17 18.03 -74.98
C SER A 7 7.79 18.01 -73.55
N THR A 8 7.22 17.38 -72.49
CA THR A 8 5.86 16.84 -72.17
C THR A 8 5.71 16.66 -70.63
N HIS A 9 4.53 16.19 -70.16
CA HIS A 9 4.12 15.79 -68.79
C HIS A 9 3.54 16.93 -67.90
N GLU A 10 2.26 16.96 -67.47
CA GLU A 10 1.24 15.89 -67.22
C GLU A 10 1.74 14.94 -66.11
N ASN A 11 1.38 15.10 -64.82
CA ASN A 11 0.10 14.90 -64.11
C ASN A 11 0.12 15.68 -62.75
N ASP A 12 -0.91 15.94 -61.93
CA ASP A 12 -2.38 15.68 -61.81
C ASP A 12 -3.05 16.99 -61.25
N ASP A 13 -4.36 17.27 -61.18
CA ASP A 13 -5.61 16.59 -60.74
C ASP A 13 -5.77 16.49 -59.19
N VAL A 14 -6.88 16.87 -58.49
CA VAL A 14 -7.91 17.91 -58.71
C VAL A 14 -8.73 18.15 -57.41
N THR A 15 -9.35 19.34 -57.25
CA THR A 15 -10.42 19.72 -56.28
C THR A 15 -10.26 19.39 -54.77
N THR A 16 -10.28 20.37 -53.86
CA THR A 16 -11.46 21.16 -53.41
C THR A 16 -12.55 20.33 -52.72
N THR A 17 -12.79 20.56 -51.42
CA THR A 17 -14.07 21.10 -50.87
C THR A 17 -13.95 21.31 -49.34
N GLN A 18 -14.47 22.45 -48.84
CA GLN A 18 -14.60 22.72 -47.40
C GLN A 18 -15.76 21.93 -46.78
N GLY A 19 -15.61 21.50 -45.53
CA GLY A 19 -16.73 20.96 -44.74
C GLY A 19 -16.42 21.00 -43.25
N GLY A 20 -16.97 21.97 -42.53
CA GLY A 20 -16.88 22.03 -41.07
C GLY A 20 -17.74 20.96 -40.42
N GLY A 21 -17.22 20.30 -39.39
CA GLY A 21 -17.93 19.28 -38.62
C GLY A 21 -17.24 19.05 -37.29
N GLY A 22 -17.75 19.68 -36.23
CA GLY A 22 -17.26 19.46 -34.87
C GLY A 22 -17.61 18.06 -34.37
N GLY A 23 -16.81 17.55 -33.43
CA GLY A 23 -17.17 16.37 -32.64
C GLY A 23 -16.59 15.05 -33.15
N LYS A 24 -15.34 14.78 -32.73
CA LYS A 24 -15.08 13.58 -31.92
C LYS A 24 -13.79 13.73 -31.13
N LEU A 25 -13.94 14.13 -29.87
CA LEU A 25 -12.96 13.84 -28.83
C LEU A 25 -12.91 12.32 -28.68
N ASN A 26 -12.03 11.65 -29.42
CA ASN A 26 -11.83 10.21 -29.25
C ASN A 26 -10.92 9.96 -28.04
N GLY A 27 -11.36 10.48 -26.89
CA GLY A 27 -10.73 10.30 -25.59
C GLY A 27 -10.87 8.84 -25.17
N LYS A 28 -9.95 8.02 -25.65
CA LYS A 28 -9.90 6.58 -25.35
C LYS A 28 -9.25 6.32 -23.98
N ASN A 29 -9.67 7.09 -22.97
CA ASN A 29 -9.30 6.92 -21.56
C ASN A 29 -10.11 5.74 -20.97
N ILE A 30 -9.88 4.56 -21.53
CA ILE A 30 -10.56 3.31 -21.15
C ILE A 30 -9.54 2.28 -20.60
N SER A 31 -8.25 2.48 -20.84
CA SER A 31 -7.15 1.73 -20.20
C SER A 31 -6.96 2.07 -18.71
N ASP A 32 -7.46 3.22 -18.26
CA ASP A 32 -7.06 3.84 -16.99
C ASP A 32 -8.15 3.70 -15.91
N SER A 33 -9.38 3.29 -16.30
CA SER A 33 -10.51 3.11 -15.38
C SER A 33 -10.35 1.88 -14.49
N GLU A 34 -9.93 0.75 -15.07
CA GLU A 34 -9.86 -0.55 -14.37
C GLU A 34 -8.80 -0.53 -13.25
N GLY A 35 -7.63 0.07 -13.49
CA GLY A 35 -6.59 0.22 -12.47
C GLY A 35 -7.01 1.15 -11.33
N LEU A 36 -7.77 2.21 -11.62
CA LEU A 36 -8.29 3.14 -10.61
C LEU A 36 -9.45 2.52 -9.80
N GLU A 37 -10.35 1.80 -10.47
CA GLU A 37 -11.46 1.07 -9.84
C GLU A 37 -10.94 -0.02 -8.89
N ASN A 38 -10.00 -0.85 -9.36
CA ASN A 38 -9.32 -1.86 -8.56
C ASN A 38 -8.56 -1.24 -7.36
N PHE A 39 -7.88 -0.10 -7.55
CA PHE A 39 -7.25 0.62 -6.44
C PHE A 39 -8.25 1.07 -5.37
N VAL A 40 -9.38 1.66 -5.79
CA VAL A 40 -10.43 2.13 -4.88
C VAL A 40 -11.09 0.94 -4.15
N GLU A 41 -11.30 -0.18 -4.84
CA GLU A 41 -11.82 -1.41 -4.21
C GLU A 41 -10.86 -1.96 -3.16
N ILE A 42 -9.57 -2.14 -3.48
CA ILE A 42 -8.58 -2.65 -2.54
C ILE A 42 -8.46 -1.70 -1.33
N LEU A 43 -8.35 -0.39 -1.54
CA LEU A 43 -8.34 0.59 -0.44
C LEU A 43 -9.57 0.45 0.46
N TYR A 44 -10.76 0.26 -0.11
CA TYR A 44 -12.00 0.11 0.65
C TYR A 44 -11.99 -1.17 1.49
N GLN A 45 -11.56 -2.30 0.92
CA GLN A 45 -11.47 -3.57 1.65
C GLN A 45 -10.41 -3.52 2.75
N GLU A 46 -9.20 -3.02 2.45
CA GLU A 46 -8.12 -2.93 3.43
C GLU A 46 -8.43 -1.95 4.56
N THR A 47 -9.06 -0.81 4.26
CA THR A 47 -9.56 0.11 5.30
C THR A 47 -10.63 -0.54 6.18
N LYS A 48 -11.49 -1.38 5.60
CA LYS A 48 -12.54 -2.12 6.33
C LYS A 48 -11.94 -3.25 7.19
N VAL A 49 -10.92 -3.96 6.71
CA VAL A 49 -10.15 -4.97 7.47
C VAL A 49 -9.41 -4.29 8.63
N ALA A 50 -8.68 -3.22 8.37
CA ALA A 50 -7.98 -2.44 9.39
C ALA A 50 -8.95 -1.93 10.47
N LYS A 51 -10.10 -1.36 10.08
CA LYS A 51 -11.11 -0.88 11.02
C LYS A 51 -11.68 -2.00 11.90
N ARG A 52 -11.89 -3.21 11.35
CA ARG A 52 -12.32 -4.38 12.13
C ARG A 52 -11.25 -4.77 13.15
N LEU A 53 -10.01 -4.97 12.71
CA LEU A 53 -8.90 -5.36 13.59
C LEU A 53 -8.64 -4.32 14.69
N ILE A 54 -8.69 -3.03 14.37
CA ILE A 54 -8.56 -1.96 15.38
C ILE A 54 -9.71 -2.01 16.40
N GLY A 55 -10.92 -2.38 15.98
CA GLY A 55 -12.03 -2.67 16.90
C GLY A 55 -11.71 -3.87 17.80
N ASP A 56 -11.37 -5.01 17.19
CA ASP A 56 -11.02 -6.25 17.89
C ASP A 56 -9.92 -6.02 18.93
N TRP A 57 -8.85 -5.29 18.58
CA TRP A 57 -7.72 -5.02 19.48
C TRP A 57 -8.09 -4.05 20.63
N ARG A 58 -8.96 -3.08 20.40
CA ARG A 58 -9.41 -2.12 21.44
C ARG A 58 -10.24 -2.78 22.54
N GLU A 59 -10.91 -3.89 22.23
CA GLU A 59 -11.72 -4.66 23.19
C GLU A 59 -10.91 -5.72 23.96
N ARG A 60 -9.60 -5.84 23.71
CA ARG A 60 -8.74 -6.84 24.34
C ARG A 60 -7.92 -6.22 25.46
N ASP A 61 -7.62 -7.02 26.47
CA ASP A 61 -6.75 -6.61 27.56
C ASP A 61 -5.28 -6.48 27.10
N ARG A 62 -4.46 -5.81 27.92
CA ARG A 62 -3.05 -5.56 27.60
C ARG A 62 -2.20 -6.83 27.51
N PHE A 63 -2.56 -7.90 28.23
CA PHE A 63 -1.83 -9.17 28.19
C PHE A 63 -2.11 -9.89 26.87
N TYR A 64 -3.35 -9.89 26.40
CA TYR A 64 -3.68 -10.36 25.05
C TYR A 64 -2.90 -9.58 23.98
N LEU A 65 -2.87 -8.25 24.05
CA LEU A 65 -2.14 -7.41 23.08
C LEU A 65 -0.63 -7.70 23.12
N PHE A 66 -0.05 -7.87 24.31
CA PHE A 66 1.34 -8.26 24.51
C PHE A 66 1.67 -9.62 23.87
N VAL A 67 0.90 -10.67 24.19
CA VAL A 67 1.12 -12.04 23.66
C VAL A 67 0.92 -12.10 22.14
N ASN A 68 0.00 -11.32 21.59
CA ASN A 68 -0.30 -11.30 20.17
C ASN A 68 0.46 -10.19 19.39
N SER A 69 1.36 -9.44 20.04
CA SER A 69 2.06 -8.29 19.46
C SER A 69 2.71 -8.56 18.10
N ASN A 70 3.34 -9.72 17.92
CA ASN A 70 3.90 -10.17 16.63
C ASN A 70 2.83 -10.41 15.56
N SER A 71 1.68 -11.00 15.91
CA SER A 71 0.56 -11.23 14.98
C SER A 71 -0.16 -9.92 14.62
N ILE A 72 -0.26 -8.99 15.57
CA ILE A 72 -0.79 -7.64 15.36
C ILE A 72 0.13 -6.86 14.42
N ALA A 73 1.43 -6.80 14.71
CA ALA A 73 2.43 -6.15 13.84
C ALA A 73 2.43 -6.75 12.44
N LYS A 74 2.31 -8.08 12.32
CA LYS A 74 2.20 -8.78 11.03
C LYS A 74 0.92 -8.40 10.28
N SER A 75 -0.22 -8.32 10.96
CA SER A 75 -1.49 -7.90 10.34
C SER A 75 -1.42 -6.46 9.81
N VAL A 76 -0.77 -5.55 10.54
CA VAL A 76 -0.51 -4.18 10.06
C VAL A 76 0.43 -4.19 8.86
N GLU A 77 1.50 -5.00 8.89
CA GLU A 77 2.42 -5.17 7.76
C GLU A 77 1.70 -5.58 6.47
N ASP A 78 0.80 -6.57 6.56
CA ASP A 78 0.13 -7.16 5.39
C ASP A 78 -0.92 -6.22 4.77
N ILE A 79 -1.77 -5.59 5.59
CA ILE A 79 -2.69 -4.52 5.14
C ILE A 79 -1.92 -3.40 4.42
N THR A 80 -0.80 -3.00 5.03
CA THR A 80 0.01 -1.91 4.55
C THR A 80 0.73 -2.25 3.24
N LYS A 81 1.14 -3.51 3.05
CA LYS A 81 1.67 -4.02 1.79
C LYS A 81 0.61 -4.04 0.69
N GLU A 82 -0.61 -4.45 0.99
CA GLU A 82 -1.69 -4.53 -0.01
C GLU A 82 -2.15 -3.14 -0.46
N ILE A 83 -2.22 -2.16 0.46
CA ILE A 83 -2.40 -0.74 0.12
C ILE A 83 -1.29 -0.26 -0.82
N ASN A 84 -0.02 -0.57 -0.53
CA ASN A 84 1.12 -0.20 -1.38
C ASN A 84 1.06 -0.87 -2.76
N HIS A 85 0.66 -2.13 -2.83
CA HIS A 85 0.46 -2.87 -4.07
C HIS A 85 -0.62 -2.20 -4.92
N ALA A 86 -1.78 -1.87 -4.34
CA ALA A 86 -2.85 -1.15 -5.01
C ALA A 86 -2.41 0.23 -5.52
N VAL A 87 -1.65 1.01 -4.72
CA VAL A 87 -1.07 2.29 -5.16
C VAL A 87 -0.15 2.09 -6.37
N SER A 88 0.65 1.01 -6.40
CA SER A 88 1.57 0.73 -7.51
C SER A 88 0.88 0.37 -8.83
N CYS A 89 -0.39 -0.06 -8.76
CA CYS A 89 -1.23 -0.31 -9.94
C CYS A 89 -1.81 0.97 -10.56
N ILE A 90 -1.75 2.12 -9.87
CA ILE A 90 -2.26 3.39 -10.39
C ILE A 90 -1.27 3.97 -11.40
N PRO A 91 -1.69 4.30 -12.65
CA PRO A 91 -0.86 5.05 -13.58
C PRO A 91 -0.80 6.54 -13.18
N LEU A 92 -0.12 6.88 -12.07
CA LEU A 92 -0.03 8.26 -11.52
C LEU A 92 0.50 9.33 -12.50
N ALA A 93 1.10 8.91 -13.61
CA ALA A 93 1.53 9.80 -14.70
C ALA A 93 0.42 10.15 -15.71
N SER A 94 -0.69 9.40 -15.76
CA SER A 94 -1.83 9.65 -16.65
C SER A 94 -3.04 10.29 -15.97
N ILE A 95 -3.11 10.25 -14.64
CA ILE A 95 -4.20 10.86 -13.88
C ILE A 95 -3.89 12.33 -13.55
N ASP A 96 -4.83 13.22 -13.89
CA ASP A 96 -4.80 14.64 -13.53
C ASP A 96 -5.14 14.82 -12.03
N ILE A 97 -4.13 14.67 -11.18
CA ILE A 97 -4.19 14.92 -9.74
C ILE A 97 -3.36 16.15 -9.36
N SER A 98 -3.71 16.78 -8.23
CA SER A 98 -2.93 17.91 -7.72
C SER A 98 -1.50 17.48 -7.36
N LEU A 99 -0.54 18.40 -7.50
CA LEU A 99 0.86 18.16 -7.13
C LEU A 99 1.00 17.72 -5.66
N GLY A 100 0.22 18.31 -4.75
CA GLY A 100 0.20 17.92 -3.34
C GLY A 100 -0.28 16.47 -3.14
N THR A 101 -1.37 16.08 -3.82
CA THR A 101 -1.87 14.69 -3.78
C THR A 101 -0.82 13.69 -4.29
N ARG A 102 -0.04 14.07 -5.30
CA ARG A 102 1.06 13.24 -5.80
C ARG A 102 2.20 13.11 -4.80
N GLU A 103 2.59 14.22 -4.18
CA GLU A 103 3.60 14.25 -3.11
C GLU A 103 3.16 13.40 -1.90
N ASP A 104 1.88 13.46 -1.50
CA ASP A 104 1.31 12.64 -0.42
C ASP A 104 1.39 11.15 -0.74
N ILE A 105 1.11 10.75 -1.99
CA ILE A 105 1.20 9.35 -2.45
C ILE A 105 2.66 8.88 -2.49
N ASP A 106 3.57 9.70 -3.03
CA ASP A 106 5.00 9.38 -3.05
C ASP A 106 5.57 9.28 -1.62
N GLN A 107 5.13 10.12 -0.69
CA GLN A 107 5.46 10.01 0.74
C GLN A 107 4.87 8.75 1.38
N LEU A 108 3.62 8.39 1.10
CA LEU A 108 2.98 7.16 1.60
C LEU A 108 3.78 5.92 1.18
N VAL A 109 4.13 5.82 -0.11
CA VAL A 109 4.91 4.70 -0.65
C VAL A 109 6.30 4.64 -0.01
N ASN A 110 6.99 5.77 0.12
CA ASN A 110 8.34 5.83 0.70
C ASN A 110 8.37 5.51 2.21
N ASN A 111 7.45 6.11 2.99
CA ASN A 111 7.32 5.84 4.42
C ASN A 111 7.00 4.36 4.67
N THR A 112 6.11 3.80 3.85
CA THR A 112 5.70 2.40 3.96
C THR A 112 6.82 1.43 3.57
N ARG A 113 7.53 1.68 2.46
CA ARG A 113 8.64 0.83 1.99
C ARG A 113 9.78 0.72 3.00
N ASN A 114 9.99 1.77 3.79
CA ASN A 114 11.02 1.84 4.82
C ASN A 114 10.51 1.44 6.22
N GLY A 115 9.20 1.28 6.39
CA GLY A 115 8.56 0.91 7.64
C GLY A 115 8.90 -0.52 8.07
N LYS A 116 9.25 -0.71 9.34
CA LYS A 116 9.41 -2.02 9.97
C LYS A 116 8.30 -2.25 10.97
N PHE A 117 7.40 -3.17 10.65
CA PHE A 117 6.29 -3.57 11.52
C PHE A 117 6.71 -4.76 12.37
N LYS A 118 7.11 -4.50 13.62
CA LYS A 118 7.54 -5.50 14.60
C LYS A 118 7.05 -5.12 16.00
N ALA A 119 6.93 -6.10 16.88
CA ALA A 119 6.85 -5.85 18.32
C ALA A 119 8.14 -5.17 18.82
N SER A 120 8.12 -4.58 20.01
CA SER A 120 9.35 -4.00 20.58
C SER A 120 10.36 -5.10 20.92
N ILE A 121 11.65 -4.77 20.91
CA ILE A 121 12.73 -5.73 21.23
C ILE A 121 12.52 -6.33 22.63
N ALA A 122 12.04 -5.54 23.59
CA ALA A 122 11.73 -6.01 24.94
C ALA A 122 10.57 -7.02 24.95
N GLU A 123 9.53 -6.82 24.14
CA GLU A 123 8.43 -7.79 24.00
C GLU A 123 8.88 -9.07 23.29
N GLU A 124 9.64 -8.95 22.17
CA GLU A 124 10.25 -10.11 21.48
C GLU A 124 11.11 -10.94 22.46
N GLU A 125 11.91 -10.31 23.33
CA GLU A 125 12.74 -10.99 24.34
C GLU A 125 11.91 -11.72 25.41
N ILE A 126 10.84 -11.10 25.92
CA ILE A 126 9.99 -11.72 26.95
C ILE A 126 9.17 -12.87 26.34
N LEU A 127 8.66 -12.73 25.12
CA LEU A 127 7.98 -13.81 24.41
C LEU A 127 8.94 -14.98 24.11
N GLY A 128 10.18 -14.69 23.72
CA GLY A 128 11.22 -15.70 23.56
C GLY A 128 11.50 -16.46 24.86
N LYS A 129 11.57 -15.76 26.01
CA LYS A 129 11.68 -16.40 27.33
C LYS A 129 10.48 -17.29 27.65
N ILE A 130 9.25 -16.84 27.41
CA ILE A 130 8.05 -17.67 27.61
C ILE A 130 8.15 -18.98 26.81
N GLU A 131 8.50 -18.89 25.51
CA GLU A 131 8.61 -20.06 24.65
C GLU A 131 9.72 -21.02 25.10
N SER A 132 10.93 -20.52 25.39
CA SER A 132 12.03 -21.35 25.91
C SER A 132 11.66 -22.02 27.23
N GLY A 133 11.05 -21.29 28.17
CA GLY A 133 10.62 -21.85 29.45
C GLY A 133 9.58 -22.98 29.31
N ILE A 134 8.69 -22.89 28.32
CA ILE A 134 7.72 -23.95 27.98
C ILE A 134 8.44 -25.16 27.35
N GLN A 135 9.29 -24.94 26.35
CA GLN A 135 10.01 -26.00 25.63
C GLN A 135 10.96 -26.79 26.55
N GLU A 136 11.71 -26.09 27.40
CA GLU A 136 12.63 -26.67 28.39
C GLU A 136 11.91 -27.30 29.58
N ARG A 137 10.58 -27.09 29.72
CA ARG A 137 9.79 -27.43 30.91
C ARG A 137 10.40 -26.88 32.19
N ASN A 138 10.84 -25.63 32.15
CA ASN A 138 11.58 -25.01 33.23
C ASN A 138 10.69 -24.81 34.47
N VAL A 139 11.01 -25.54 35.54
CA VAL A 139 10.28 -25.50 36.83
C VAL A 139 10.96 -24.60 37.88
N ASP A 140 12.01 -23.85 37.51
CA ASP A 140 12.68 -22.97 38.45
C ASP A 140 11.77 -21.79 38.86
N ARG A 141 11.61 -21.62 40.18
CA ARG A 141 10.74 -20.59 40.75
C ARG A 141 11.34 -19.19 40.58
N SER A 142 12.67 -19.05 40.61
CA SER A 142 13.31 -17.74 40.43
C SER A 142 13.08 -17.23 39.00
N TYR A 143 13.31 -18.10 38.01
CA TYR A 143 13.00 -17.88 36.61
C TYR A 143 11.53 -17.47 36.41
N ALA A 144 10.58 -18.25 36.93
CA ALA A 144 9.15 -17.95 36.80
C ALA A 144 8.77 -16.59 37.41
N ASN A 145 9.28 -16.27 38.62
CA ASN A 145 9.03 -14.99 39.27
C ASN A 145 9.62 -13.81 38.49
N ASN A 146 10.86 -13.94 38.00
CA ASN A 146 11.50 -12.91 37.18
C ASN A 146 10.74 -12.67 35.87
N LEU A 147 10.27 -13.75 35.23
CA LEU A 147 9.47 -13.67 34.01
C LEU A 147 8.11 -12.99 34.26
N LEU A 148 7.43 -13.29 35.36
CA LEU A 148 6.20 -12.60 35.76
C LEU A 148 6.41 -11.10 35.99
N VAL A 149 7.53 -10.70 36.61
CA VAL A 149 7.90 -9.28 36.78
C VAL A 149 8.18 -8.61 35.44
N SER A 150 8.88 -9.29 34.51
CA SER A 150 9.09 -8.77 33.14
C SER A 150 7.78 -8.60 32.38
N ILE A 151 6.86 -9.57 32.44
CA ILE A 151 5.52 -9.49 31.83
C ILE A 151 4.73 -8.32 32.44
N ALA A 152 4.68 -8.21 33.77
CA ALA A 152 3.98 -7.12 34.46
C ALA A 152 4.46 -5.74 33.99
N LYS A 153 5.79 -5.55 33.88
CA LYS A 153 6.38 -4.32 33.34
C LYS A 153 5.98 -4.06 31.90
N ALA A 154 6.00 -5.08 31.04
CA ALA A 154 5.60 -4.95 29.64
C ALA A 154 4.11 -4.57 29.46
N VAL A 155 3.21 -5.14 30.28
CA VAL A 155 1.78 -4.76 30.26
C VAL A 155 1.45 -3.48 31.07
N GLY A 156 2.47 -2.81 31.63
CA GLY A 156 2.31 -1.57 32.40
C GLY A 156 1.56 -1.76 33.72
N VAL A 157 1.79 -2.87 34.40
CA VAL A 157 1.36 -3.16 35.77
C VAL A 157 2.52 -2.80 36.74
N PRO A 158 2.28 -2.02 37.81
CA PRO A 158 3.29 -1.73 38.82
C PRO A 158 3.86 -2.98 39.48
N THR A 159 5.15 -2.99 39.82
CA THR A 159 5.87 -4.15 40.36
C THR A 159 6.55 -3.89 41.71
N ASP A 160 6.09 -2.84 42.40
CA ASP A 160 6.78 -2.16 43.48
C ASP A 160 5.97 -2.26 44.79
#